data_AF-A0A7Y2ST37-F1
#
_entry.id   AF-A0A7Y2ST37-F1
#
_cell.length_a   1.000
_cell.length_b   1.000
_cell.length_c   1.000
_cell.angle_alpha   90.00
_cell.angle_beta   90.00
_cell.angle_gamma   90.00
#
_symmetry.space_group_name_H-M   'P 1'
#
loop_
_entity.id
_entity.type
_entity.pdbx_description
1 polymer ?
#
loop_
_entity_poly.entity_id
_entity_poly.type
_entity_poly.pdbx_seq_one_letter_code
_entity_poly.pdbx_strand_id
1 'polypeptide(L)' 'MLSIDQIIAHMEREIAQDRLEGRRDELRQIQYAAGMLMRAAEGAGDKDSARRFRLVASQSANLQEEMGD' A
#
# COMPACT_ATOMS: atom_id res chain seq x y z
N MET A 1 -11.03 14.02 -11.19
CA MET A 1 -10.70 12.61 -11.47
C MET A 1 -9.49 12.27 -10.62
N LEU A 2 -9.54 11.16 -9.89
CA LEU A 2 -8.42 10.73 -9.03
C LEU A 2 -7.42 9.91 -9.87
N SER A 3 -6.13 10.21 -9.74
CA SER A 3 -5.06 9.50 -10.47
C SER A 3 -4.39 8.43 -9.61
N ILE A 4 -3.72 7.47 -10.27
CA ILE A 4 -2.94 6.43 -9.60
C ILE A 4 -1.82 7.03 -8.75
N ASP A 5 -1.15 8.08 -9.24
CA ASP A 5 -0.12 8.80 -8.48
C ASP A 5 -0.67 9.38 -7.18
N GLN A 6 -1.86 9.97 -7.22
CA GLN A 6 -2.52 10.52 -6.04
C GLN A 6 -2.95 9.42 -5.05
N ILE A 7 -3.38 8.27 -5.55
CA ILE A 7 -3.73 7.12 -4.71
C ILE A 7 -2.48 6.60 -3.98
N ILE A 8 -1.38 6.36 -4.71
CA ILE A 8 -0.13 5.86 -4.12
C ILE A 8 0.40 6.84 -3.08
N ALA A 9 0.49 8.13 -3.41
CA ALA A 9 0.96 9.16 -2.49
C ALA A 9 0.05 9.34 -1.26
N HIS A 10 -1.23 8.99 -1.36
CA HIS A 10 -2.11 8.93 -0.20
C HIS A 10 -1.78 7.70 0.66
N MET A 11 -1.67 6.51 0.07
CA MET A 11 -1.34 5.28 0.80
C MET A 11 0.01 5.36 1.52
N GLU A 12 1.02 5.95 0.88
CA GLU A 12 2.34 6.17 1.49
C GLU A 12 2.27 7.10 2.72
N ARG A 13 1.40 8.12 2.68
CA ARG A 13 1.16 9.01 3.81
C ARG A 13 0.44 8.29 4.96
N GLU A 14 -0.60 7.51 4.65
CA GLU A 14 -1.31 6.70 5.65
C GLU A 14 -0.35 5.69 6.30
N ILE A 15 0.49 4.99 5.54
CA ILE A 15 1.51 4.08 6.08
C ILE A 15 2.43 4.80 7.07
N ALA A 16 2.93 5.98 6.71
CA ALA A 16 3.81 6.75 7.58
C ALA A 16 3.09 7.17 8.88
N GLN A 17 1.82 7.58 8.77
CA GLN A 17 1.01 7.99 9.89
C GLN A 17 0.67 6.79 10.81
N ASP A 18 0.17 5.69 10.26
CA ASP A 18 -0.19 4.49 11.01
C ASP A 18 1.00 3.88 11.73
N ARG A 19 2.19 3.92 11.12
CA ARG A 19 3.44 3.52 11.78
C ARG A 19 3.70 4.36 13.02
N LEU A 20 3.61 5.69 12.91
CA LEU A 20 3.86 6.61 14.03
C LEU A 20 2.82 6.43 15.15
N GLU A 21 1.59 6.11 14.79
CA GLU A 21 0.47 5.97 15.73
C GLU A 21 0.29 4.54 16.26
N GLY A 22 1.18 3.61 15.89
CA GLY A 22 1.12 2.24 16.39
C GLY A 22 -0.02 1.40 15.81
N ARG A 23 -0.65 1.84 14.70
CA ARG A 23 -1.85 1.22 14.13
C ARG A 23 -1.53 0.06 13.19
N ARG A 24 -1.13 -1.07 13.77
CA ARG A 24 -0.77 -2.30 13.02
C ARG A 24 -1.90 -2.83 12.12
N ASP A 25 -3.15 -2.79 12.60
CA ASP A 25 -4.28 -3.29 11.81
C ASP A 25 -4.58 -2.41 10.58
N GLU A 26 -4.31 -1.11 10.66
CA GLU A 26 -4.46 -0.21 9.50
C GLU A 26 -3.39 -0.47 8.45
N LEU A 27 -2.13 -0.72 8.86
CA LEU A 27 -1.10 -1.19 7.94
C LEU A 27 -1.51 -2.49 7.21
N ARG A 28 -2.19 -3.42 7.91
CA ARG A 28 -2.73 -4.63 7.28
C ARG A 28 -3.79 -4.31 6.23
N GLN A 29 -4.68 -3.37 6.51
CA GLN A 29 -5.69 -2.91 5.56
C GLN A 29 -5.08 -2.28 4.32
N ILE A 30 -4.05 -1.43 4.50
CA ILE A 30 -3.33 -0.80 3.38
C ILE A 30 -2.63 -1.86 2.52
N GLN A 31 -1.99 -2.86 3.13
CA GLN A 31 -1.37 -3.96 2.40
C GLN A 31 -2.40 -4.69 1.52
N TYR A 32 -3.59 -4.99 2.07
CA TYR A 32 -4.65 -5.66 1.34
C TYR A 32 -5.18 -4.79 0.18
N ALA A 33 -5.44 -3.51 0.43
CA ALA A 33 -5.90 -2.56 -0.59
C ALA A 33 -4.88 -2.41 -1.73
N ALA A 34 -3.60 -2.28 -1.39
CA ALA A 34 -2.52 -2.20 -2.38
C ALA A 34 -2.44 -3.49 -3.22
N GLY A 35 -2.59 -4.66 -2.59
CA GLY A 35 -2.65 -5.94 -3.30
C GLY A 35 -3.85 -6.07 -4.25
N MET A 36 -5.01 -5.51 -3.88
CA MET A 36 -6.20 -5.44 -4.75
C MET A 36 -5.93 -4.54 -5.97
N LEU A 37 -5.38 -3.34 -5.76
CA LEU A 37 -5.07 -2.39 -6.83
C LEU A 37 -3.97 -2.89 -7.76
N MET A 38 -2.98 -3.62 -7.23
CA MET A 38 -1.96 -4.32 -8.02
C MET A 38 -2.62 -5.28 -9.02
N ARG A 39 -3.51 -6.16 -8.57
CA ARG A 39 -4.21 -7.11 -9.46
C ARG A 39 -5.10 -6.40 -10.49
N ALA A 40 -5.72 -5.29 -10.12
CA ALA A 40 -6.50 -4.48 -11.04
C ALA A 40 -5.62 -3.88 -12.16
N ALA A 41 -4.44 -3.35 -11.80
CA ALA A 41 -3.47 -2.84 -12.77
C ALA A 41 -2.91 -3.95 -13.67
N GLU A 42 -2.61 -5.13 -13.13
CA GLU A 42 -2.22 -6.31 -13.91
C GLU A 42 -3.28 -6.71 -14.93
N GLY A 43 -4.55 -6.77 -14.52
CA GLY A 43 -5.67 -7.07 -15.40
C GLY A 43 -5.89 -6.03 -16.51
N ALA A 44 -5.50 -4.78 -16.27
CA ALA A 44 -5.52 -3.71 -17.26
C ALA A 44 -4.27 -3.67 -18.17
N GLY A 45 -3.27 -4.51 -17.92
CA GLY A 45 -1.98 -4.48 -18.62
C GLY A 45 -1.04 -3.35 -18.20
N ASP A 46 -1.38 -2.59 -17.15
CA ASP A 46 -0.57 -1.52 -16.59
C ASP A 46 0.48 -2.09 -15.60
N LYS A 47 1.59 -2.53 -16.18
CA LYS A 47 2.69 -3.15 -15.43
C LYS A 47 3.41 -2.16 -14.49
N ASP A 48 3.42 -0.87 -14.82
CA ASP A 48 4.08 0.13 -13.98
C ASP A 48 3.28 0.35 -12.70
N SER A 49 1.99 0.62 -12.84
CA SER A 49 1.09 0.79 -11.70
C SER A 49 1.04 -0.47 -10.83
N ALA A 50 0.99 -1.67 -11.45
CA ALA A 50 1.05 -2.93 -10.70
C ALA A 50 2.32 -3.04 -9.85
N ARG A 51 3.48 -2.74 -10.44
CA ARG A 51 4.77 -2.74 -9.72
C ARG A 51 4.75 -1.77 -8.55
N ARG A 52 4.18 -0.58 -8.74
CA ARG A 52 4.14 0.46 -7.71
C ARG A 52 3.21 0.08 -6.55
N PHE A 53 2.02 -0.45 -6.83
CA PHE A 53 1.13 -0.96 -5.78
C PHE A 53 1.74 -2.14 -5.03
N ARG A 54 2.50 -3.01 -5.71
CA ARG A 54 3.26 -4.07 -5.03
C ARG A 54 4.27 -3.51 -4.02
N LEU A 55 4.97 -2.43 -4.36
CA LEU A 55 5.92 -1.78 -3.43
C LEU A 55 5.21 -1.24 -2.19
N VAL A 56 4.06 -0.59 -2.36
CA VAL A 56 3.22 -0.11 -1.25
C VAL A 56 2.77 -1.28 -0.35
N ALA A 57 2.31 -2.38 -0.95
CA ALA A 57 1.91 -3.57 -0.19
C ALA A 57 3.06 -4.15 0.62
N SER A 58 4.25 -4.30 0.01
CA SER A 58 5.45 -4.80 0.68
C SER A 58 5.93 -3.87 1.79
N GLN A 59 5.91 -2.55 1.57
CA GLN A 59 6.27 -1.58 2.60
C GLN A 59 5.37 -1.70 3.83
N SER A 60 4.06 -1.80 3.62
CA SER A 60 3.11 -1.95 4.72
C SER A 60 3.26 -3.29 5.45
N ALA A 61 3.58 -4.37 4.73
CA ALA A 61 3.86 -5.68 5.34
C ALA A 61 5.09 -5.64 6.25
N ASN A 62 6.20 -5.08 5.75
CA ASN A 62 7.45 -4.98 6.51
C ASN A 62 7.26 -4.19 7.82
N LEU A 63 6.52 -3.09 7.76
CA LEU A 63 6.25 -2.28 8.96
C LEU A 63 5.36 -3.01 9.97
N GLN A 64 4.41 -3.83 9.53
CA GLN A 64 3.63 -4.68 10.45
C GLN A 64 4.48 -5.73 11.16
N GLU A 65 5.51 -6.24 10.49
CA GLU A 65 6.47 -7.18 11.08
C GLU A 65 7.35 -6.46 12.11
N GLU A 66 7.89 -5.27 11.77
CA GLU A 66 8.67 -4.43 12.70
C GLU A 66 7.91 -4.06 13.99
N MET A 67 6.58 -3.94 13.92
CA MET A 67 5.74 -3.60 15.07
C MET A 67 5.24 -4.82 15.86
N GLY A 68 5.52 -6.02 15.38
CA GLY A 68 5.04 -7.28 15.95
C GLY A 68 6.03 -8.00 16.87
N ASP A 69 7.29 -7.55 16.89
CA ASP A 69 8.39 -8.00 17.78
C ASP A 69 8.66 -6.98 18.89
#